data_AF-A0A3D0DVZ1-F1
#
_entry.id   AF-A0A3D0DVZ1-F1
#
_cell.length_a   1.000
_cell.length_b   1.000
_cell.length_c   1.000
_cell.angle_alpha   90.00
_cell.angle_beta   90.00
_cell.angle_gamma   90.00
#
_symmetry.space_group_name_H-M   'P 1'
#
loop_
_entity.id
_entity.type
_entity.pdbx_description
1 polymer ?
#
loop_
_entity_poly.entity_id
_entity_poly.type
_entity_poly.pdbx_seq_one_letter_code
_entity_poly.pdbx_strand_id
1 'polypeptide(L)'
;MREHFLRKLLRGTLPLMVWAAHFAACYVFVAAQCSPAGYVPGYPQRLPLALITAAALAACALLGWKWKNTLRHADERTALLHWAAGGTAVLAFIGILWTSVPMWFIQGCR
;
A
#
# COMPACT_ATOMS: atom_id res chain seq x y z
N MET A 1 -26.16 -7.08 -12.15
CA MET A 1 -25.70 -7.55 -10.81
C MET A 1 -24.17 -7.65 -10.68
N ARG A 2 -23.45 -8.22 -11.66
CA ARG A 2 -21.99 -8.45 -11.60
C ARG A 2 -21.12 -7.19 -11.40
N GLU A 3 -21.43 -6.12 -12.13
CA GLU A 3 -20.78 -4.79 -12.03
C GLU A 3 -20.78 -4.20 -10.61
N HIS A 4 -21.90 -4.35 -9.90
CA HIS A 4 -22.10 -3.76 -8.58
C HIS A 4 -21.37 -4.56 -7.49
N PHE A 5 -21.28 -5.88 -7.66
CA PHE A 5 -20.49 -6.76 -6.79
C PHE A 5 -19.00 -6.49 -6.93
N LEU A 6 -18.48 -6.42 -8.17
CA LEU A 6 -17.08 -6.11 -8.44
C LEU A 6 -16.67 -4.76 -7.83
N ARG A 7 -17.46 -3.70 -8.01
CA ARG A 7 -17.16 -2.39 -7.40
C ARG A 7 -17.12 -2.42 -5.88
N LYS A 8 -18.00 -3.19 -5.24
CA LYS A 8 -18.03 -3.36 -3.78
C LYS A 8 -16.82 -4.16 -3.29
N LEU A 9 -16.44 -5.21 -4.01
CA LEU A 9 -15.27 -6.03 -3.72
C LEU A 9 -13.98 -5.21 -3.87
N LEU A 10 -13.81 -4.54 -5.02
CA LEU A 10 -12.68 -3.65 -5.32
C LEU A 10 -12.55 -2.54 -4.30
N ARG A 11 -13.67 -1.96 -3.86
CA ARG A 11 -13.66 -1.03 -2.75
C ARG A 11 -13.04 -1.70 -1.52
N GLY A 12 -13.61 -2.82 -1.04
CA GLY A 12 -13.16 -3.47 0.19
C GLY A 12 -11.70 -3.91 0.18
N THR A 13 -11.16 -4.28 -0.98
CA THR A 13 -9.77 -4.76 -1.14
C THR A 13 -8.81 -3.69 -1.63
N LEU A 14 -9.27 -2.46 -1.91
CA LEU A 14 -8.43 -1.39 -2.45
C LEU A 14 -7.18 -1.10 -1.58
N PRO A 15 -7.29 -1.02 -0.24
CA PRO A 15 -6.11 -0.78 0.59
C PRO A 15 -5.08 -1.90 0.50
N LEU A 16 -5.54 -3.16 0.41
CA LEU A 16 -4.67 -4.31 0.19
C LEU A 16 -3.96 -4.25 -1.17
N MET A 17 -4.63 -3.76 -2.22
CA MET A 17 -3.98 -3.55 -3.52
C MET A 17 -2.91 -2.45 -3.45
N VAL A 18 -3.13 -1.39 -2.66
CA VAL A 18 -2.10 -0.35 -2.42
C VAL A 18 -0.88 -0.95 -1.72
N TRP A 19 -1.10 -1.79 -0.70
CA TRP A 19 0.00 -2.50 -0.04
C TRP A 19 0.75 -3.43 -1.01
N ALA A 20 0.04 -4.23 -1.80
CA ALA A 20 0.67 -5.13 -2.77
C ALA A 20 1.48 -4.36 -3.84
N ALA A 21 0.93 -3.25 -4.33
CA ALA A 21 1.62 -2.38 -5.29
C ALA A 21 2.86 -1.72 -4.66
N HIS A 22 2.77 -1.26 -3.41
CA HIS A 22 3.91 -0.74 -2.67
C HIS A 22 5.02 -1.79 -2.52
N PHE A 23 4.67 -3.00 -2.09
CA PHE A 23 5.61 -4.11 -1.94
C PHE A 23 6.32 -4.42 -3.27
N ALA A 24 5.55 -4.59 -4.34
CA ALA A 24 6.09 -4.87 -5.67
C ALA A 24 7.00 -3.75 -6.17
N ALA A 25 6.59 -2.49 -6.02
CA ALA A 25 7.37 -1.33 -6.44
C ALA A 25 8.73 -1.27 -5.72
N CYS A 26 8.73 -1.43 -4.40
CA CYS A 26 9.97 -1.40 -3.63
C CYS A 26 10.88 -2.58 -3.97
N TYR A 27 10.33 -3.78 -4.14
CA TYR A 27 11.11 -4.96 -4.51
C TYR A 27 11.74 -4.84 -5.89
N VAL A 28 10.94 -4.46 -6.90
CA VAL A 28 11.43 -4.24 -8.27
C VAL A 28 12.45 -3.12 -8.32
N PHE A 29 12.25 -2.04 -7.57
CA PHE A 29 13.19 -0.93 -7.50
C PHE A 29 14.56 -1.36 -6.92
N VAL A 30 14.56 -2.10 -5.81
CA VAL A 30 15.79 -2.65 -5.24
C VAL A 30 16.46 -3.64 -6.21
N ALA A 31 15.69 -4.55 -6.81
CA ALA A 31 16.21 -5.51 -7.79
C ALA A 31 16.84 -4.82 -9.01
N ALA A 32 16.23 -3.74 -9.51
CA ALA A 32 16.76 -2.96 -10.61
C ALA A 32 18.09 -2.28 -10.26
N GLN A 33 18.19 -1.68 -9.07
CA GLN A 33 19.43 -1.05 -8.60
C GLN A 33 20.56 -2.05 -8.30
N CYS A 34 20.20 -3.29 -7.95
CA CYS A 34 21.15 -4.38 -7.76
C CYS A 34 21.51 -5.12 -9.06
N SER A 35 20.93 -4.75 -10.20
CA SER A 35 21.24 -5.38 -11.48
C SER A 35 22.52 -4.79 -12.11
N PRO A 36 23.26 -5.55 -12.96
CA PRO A 36 24.49 -5.07 -13.59
C PRO A 36 24.30 -3.80 -14.42
N ALA A 37 23.12 -3.63 -15.05
CA ALA A 37 22.78 -2.46 -15.86
C ALA A 37 22.35 -1.24 -15.03
N GLY A 38 21.92 -1.48 -13.78
CA GLY A 38 21.34 -0.46 -12.92
C GLY A 38 22.18 -0.12 -11.70
N TYR A 39 23.43 -0.62 -11.59
CA TYR A 39 24.33 -0.40 -10.45
C TYR A 39 25.04 0.96 -10.52
N VAL A 40 25.06 1.67 -9.39
CA VAL A 40 25.61 3.01 -9.17
C VAL A 40 26.18 3.01 -7.74
N PRO A 41 27.32 3.66 -7.48
CA PRO A 41 27.91 3.71 -6.14
C PRO A 41 26.92 4.29 -5.10
N GLY A 42 26.79 3.63 -3.95
CA GLY A 42 25.93 4.09 -2.84
C GLY A 42 24.51 3.50 -2.80
N TYR A 43 24.25 2.39 -3.51
CA TYR A 43 22.97 1.69 -3.49
C TYR A 43 22.72 0.78 -2.28
N PRO A 44 21.43 0.49 -1.95
CA PRO A 44 20.22 1.04 -2.58
C PRO A 44 19.89 2.47 -2.14
N GLN A 45 19.39 3.31 -3.06
CA GLN A 45 19.01 4.68 -2.73
C GLN A 45 17.76 4.66 -1.84
N ARG A 46 17.89 5.24 -0.65
CA ARG A 46 16.82 5.25 0.37
C ARG A 46 15.74 6.29 0.11
N LEU A 47 16.09 7.40 -0.55
CA LEU A 47 15.16 8.51 -0.79
C LEU A 47 13.96 8.10 -1.68
N PRO A 48 14.14 7.40 -2.83
CA PRO A 48 13.03 6.95 -3.64
C PRO A 48 12.13 5.94 -2.91
N LEU A 49 12.73 5.03 -2.14
CA LEU A 49 12.00 4.07 -1.30
C LEU A 49 11.15 4.80 -0.24
N ALA A 50 11.72 5.80 0.44
CA ALA A 50 10.98 6.61 1.40
C ALA A 50 9.80 7.36 0.76
N LEU A 51 9.97 7.89 -0.45
CA LEU A 51 8.90 8.56 -1.19
C LEU A 51 7.79 7.58 -1.60
N ILE A 52 8.13 6.38 -2.08
CA ILE A 52 7.16 5.33 -2.44
C ILE A 52 6.37 4.89 -1.20
N THR A 53 7.04 4.71 -0.05
CA THR A 53 6.38 4.41 1.23
C THR A 53 5.45 5.54 1.66
N ALA A 54 5.91 6.79 1.63
CA ALA A 54 5.10 7.95 2.00
C ALA A 54 3.85 8.09 1.11
N ALA A 55 3.99 7.90 -0.21
CA ALA A 55 2.87 7.92 -1.14
C ALA A 55 1.85 6.80 -0.86
N ALA A 56 2.31 5.59 -0.55
CA ALA A 56 1.44 4.47 -0.21
C ALA A 56 0.68 4.72 1.11
N LEU A 57 1.35 5.25 2.14
CA LEU A 57 0.73 5.63 3.40
C LEU A 57 -0.31 6.74 3.21
N ALA A 58 0.02 7.77 2.42
CA ALA A 58 -0.91 8.85 2.09
C ALA A 58 -2.14 8.32 1.34
N ALA A 59 -1.95 7.42 0.37
CA ALA A 59 -3.06 6.78 -0.34
C ALA A 59 -3.96 5.97 0.61
N CYS A 60 -3.39 5.15 1.50
CA CYS A 60 -4.17 4.42 2.52
C CYS A 60 -4.91 5.36 3.48
N ALA A 61 -4.27 6.46 3.92
CA ALA A 61 -4.88 7.45 4.81
C ALA A 61 -6.04 8.20 4.12
N LEU A 62 -5.86 8.62 2.87
CA LEU A 62 -6.91 9.28 2.07
C LEU A 62 -8.10 8.34 1.81
N LEU A 63 -7.82 7.06 1.53
CA LEU A 63 -8.86 6.05 1.41
C LEU A 63 -9.58 5.86 2.75
N GLY A 64 -8.87 5.66 3.85
CA GLY A 64 -9.46 5.55 5.19
C GLY A 64 -10.34 6.76 5.54
N TRP A 65 -9.89 7.98 5.24
CA TRP A 65 -10.62 9.21 5.53
C TRP A 65 -11.88 9.35 4.66
N LYS A 66 -11.78 9.14 3.35
CA LYS A 66 -12.92 9.18 2.43
C LYS A 66 -14.03 8.21 2.87
N TRP A 67 -13.61 7.04 3.35
CA TRP A 67 -14.51 5.99 3.78
C TRP A 67 -15.10 6.24 5.16
N LYS A 68 -14.32 6.80 6.09
CA LYS A 68 -14.82 7.32 7.38
C LYS A 68 -15.86 8.41 7.20
N ASN A 69 -15.67 9.32 6.23
CA ASN A 69 -16.64 10.36 5.93
C ASN A 69 -17.93 9.78 5.30
N THR A 70 -17.79 8.77 4.45
CA THR A 70 -18.93 8.04 3.87
C THR A 70 -19.70 7.27 4.95
N LEU A 71 -18.99 6.64 5.89
CA LEU A 71 -19.53 5.93 7.06
C LEU A 71 -20.38 6.84 7.96
N ARG A 72 -19.97 8.10 8.15
CA ARG A 72 -20.71 9.07 8.97
C ARG A 72 -22.08 9.43 8.36
N HIS A 73 -22.32 9.06 7.10
CA HIS A 73 -23.56 9.33 6.35
C HIS A 73 -24.17 8.04 5.76
N ALA A 74 -23.68 6.86 6.15
CA ALA A 74 -24.11 5.59 5.55
C ALA A 74 -25.20 4.89 6.37
N ASP A 75 -26.18 4.37 5.65
CA ASP A 75 -27.33 3.60 6.13
C ASP A 75 -26.93 2.18 6.62
N GLU A 76 -27.68 1.62 7.59
CA GLU A 76 -27.34 0.40 8.35
C GLU A 76 -27.11 -0.83 7.46
N ARG A 77 -27.70 -0.87 6.26
CA ARG A 77 -27.59 -1.99 5.30
C ARG A 77 -26.19 -2.25 4.74
N THR A 78 -25.23 -1.33 4.87
CA THR A 78 -23.88 -1.46 4.29
C THR A 78 -22.75 -1.61 5.30
N ALA A 79 -23.06 -1.76 6.60
CA ALA A 79 -22.08 -1.78 7.68
C ALA A 79 -20.92 -2.77 7.46
N LEU A 80 -21.20 -3.99 7.00
CA LEU A 80 -20.21 -5.05 6.79
C LEU A 80 -19.14 -4.69 5.75
N LEU A 81 -19.51 -4.02 4.66
CA LEU A 81 -18.57 -3.64 3.61
C LEU A 81 -17.59 -2.55 4.09
N HIS A 82 -18.08 -1.66 4.95
CA HIS A 82 -17.27 -0.60 5.53
C HIS A 82 -16.34 -1.12 6.62
N TRP A 83 -16.78 -2.06 7.46
CA TRP A 83 -15.92 -2.77 8.40
C TRP A 83 -14.81 -3.54 7.69
N ALA A 84 -15.14 -4.25 6.61
CA ALA A 84 -14.14 -4.93 5.80
C ALA A 84 -13.08 -3.96 5.28
N ALA A 85 -13.47 -2.81 4.76
CA ALA A 85 -12.53 -1.83 4.25
C ALA A 85 -11.71 -1.11 5.33
N GLY A 86 -12.30 -0.85 6.50
CA GLY A 86 -11.54 -0.37 7.65
C GLY A 86 -10.49 -1.39 8.08
N GLY A 87 -10.87 -2.67 8.16
CA GLY A 87 -9.96 -3.77 8.49
C GLY A 87 -8.83 -3.93 7.47
N THR A 88 -9.15 -3.91 6.17
CA THR A 88 -8.12 -4.02 5.12
C THR A 88 -7.23 -2.78 5.06
N ALA A 89 -7.72 -1.59 5.40
CA ALA A 89 -6.89 -0.39 5.51
C ALA A 89 -5.88 -0.49 6.66
N VAL A 90 -6.30 -0.98 7.83
CA VAL A 90 -5.38 -1.23 8.96
C VAL A 90 -4.35 -2.30 8.60
N LEU A 91 -4.79 -3.41 8.00
CA LEU A 91 -3.88 -4.48 7.56
C LEU A 91 -2.89 -3.97 6.51
N ALA A 92 -3.35 -3.19 5.53
CA ALA A 92 -2.48 -2.58 4.52
C ALA A 92 -1.46 -1.62 5.16
N PHE A 93 -1.87 -0.81 6.13
CA PHE A 93 -0.99 0.11 6.84
C PHE A 93 0.10 -0.64 7.61
N ILE A 94 -0.27 -1.66 8.38
CA ILE A 94 0.67 -2.54 9.09
C ILE A 94 1.59 -3.24 8.09
N GLY A 95 1.04 -3.73 6.98
CA GLY A 95 1.78 -4.35 5.91
C GLY A 95 2.84 -3.42 5.32
N ILE A 96 2.50 -2.17 5.01
CA ILE A 96 3.44 -1.16 4.47
C ILE A 96 4.56 -0.93 5.47
N LEU A 97 4.22 -0.64 6.73
CA LEU A 97 5.18 -0.45 7.82
C LEU A 97 6.15 -1.63 7.92
N TRP A 98 5.60 -2.84 8.04
CA TRP A 98 6.40 -4.05 8.18
C TRP A 98 7.32 -4.29 6.97
N THR A 99 6.80 -4.10 5.74
CA THR A 99 7.59 -4.29 4.51
C THR A 99 8.69 -3.24 4.36
N SER A 100 8.50 -2.04 4.92
CA SER A 100 9.49 -0.96 4.88
C SER A 100 10.62 -1.13 5.89
N VAL A 101 10.46 -1.95 6.94
CA VAL A 101 11.50 -2.22 7.95
C VAL A 101 12.78 -2.83 7.33
N PRO A 102 12.73 -3.93 6.57
CA PRO A 102 13.92 -4.51 5.93
C PRO A 102 14.71 -3.53 5.06
N MET A 103 14.03 -2.56 4.43
CA MET A 103 14.68 -1.58 3.54
C MET A 103 15.73 -0.73 4.28
N TRP A 104 15.56 -0.52 5.59
CA TRP A 104 16.52 0.23 6.40
C TRP A 104 17.76 -0.59 6.79
N PHE A 105 17.63 -1.92 6.79
CA PHE A 105 18.71 -2.84 7.14
C PHE A 105 19.56 -3.30 5.95
N ILE A 106 19.09 -3.09 4.71
CA ILE A 106 19.86 -3.41 3.51
C ILE A 106 21.03 -2.43 3.39
N GLN A 107 22.25 -2.93 3.58
CA GLN A 107 23.49 -2.13 3.53
C GLN A 107 24.15 -2.11 2.14
N GLY A 108 23.63 -2.87 1.18
CA GLY A 108 24.13 -2.87 -0.20
C GLY A 108 23.63 -4.04 -1.03
N CYS A 109 23.84 -3.95 -2.34
CA CYS A 109 23.67 -5.04 -3.28
C CYS A 109 24.99 -5.84 -3.30
N ARG A 110 25.00 -7.04 -2.72
CA ARG A 110 26.14 -7.95 -2.73
C ARG A 110 25.72 -9.32 -3.21
#